data_AF-A0A965BN35-F1
#
_entry.id   AF-A0A965BN35-F1
#
_cell.length_a   1.000
_cell.length_b   1.000
_cell.length_c   1.000
_cell.angle_alpha   90.00
_cell.angle_beta   90.00
_cell.angle_gamma   90.00
#
_symmetry.space_group_name_H-M   'P 1'
#
loop_
_entity.id
_entity.type
_entity.pdbx_description
1 polymer ?
#
loop_
_entity_poly.entity_id
_entity_poly.type
_entity_poly.pdbx_seq_one_letter_code
_entity_poly.pdbx_strand_id
1 'polypeptide(L)'
;MSRRRSRVRVPSGPPFISQRFSRWSAPVDNPQPRLQRLHTSPGAATVSVLRLDEIDPYVTGNKGFKLKHNLLNLQAGGHARLLTFGGAYSNHLVAVAAAGQRLGVETIGVVRGELIEPLNPRLSFALRCGMRLHAMTRADYQHKESEQILSGLRATYGDFYCIPEGGSNALGVRGCEEITDFLRWGSSAKKRVVALACGTGSTMAGLIRGLTMRSATGIEVVGISVINAPGVMADAVSSWLDNDAGSSGIRWRTIDDCHFGGYAKTSPELRDFVAKYSSLHDMPLEPVYTGKLFWWLNRELQSGQLQEDTEVILIHSGGLFPDEMP
;
A
#
# COMPACT_ATOMS: atom_id res chain seq x y z
N MET A 1 -17.24 10.58 52.73
CA MET A 1 -16.30 10.17 51.66
C MET A 1 -17.09 9.93 50.37
N SER A 2 -17.05 10.87 49.43
CA SER A 2 -17.75 10.79 48.14
C SER A 2 -16.75 11.08 47.03
N ARG A 3 -16.42 10.07 46.21
CA ARG A 3 -15.52 10.22 45.06
C ARG A 3 -16.35 10.53 43.82
N ARG A 4 -16.31 11.79 43.38
CA ARG A 4 -16.81 12.25 42.08
C ARG A 4 -15.96 11.62 40.96
N ARG A 5 -16.60 10.89 40.04
CA ARG A 5 -16.00 10.50 38.75
C ARG A 5 -16.09 11.70 37.80
N SER A 6 -14.95 12.26 37.41
CA SER A 6 -14.87 13.28 36.35
C SER A 6 -15.12 12.63 34.99
N ARG A 7 -16.22 12.99 34.33
CA ARG A 7 -16.44 12.71 32.91
C ARG A 7 -15.64 13.73 32.11
N VAL A 8 -14.64 13.27 31.35
CA VAL A 8 -13.94 14.09 30.36
C VAL A 8 -14.94 14.42 29.24
N ARG A 9 -15.20 15.71 29.02
CA ARG A 9 -15.99 16.20 27.89
C ARG A 9 -15.13 16.14 26.62
N VAL A 10 -15.62 15.43 25.61
CA VAL A 10 -15.11 15.52 24.24
C VAL A 10 -15.63 16.84 23.64
N PRO A 11 -14.78 17.70 23.04
CA PRO A 11 -15.26 18.94 22.43
C PRO A 11 -16.10 18.62 21.19
N SER A 12 -17.31 19.15 21.12
CA SER A 12 -18.11 19.19 19.90
C SER A 12 -17.48 20.17 18.92
N GLY A 13 -16.96 19.67 17.79
CA GLY A 13 -16.50 20.49 16.67
C GLY A 13 -17.64 21.29 16.03
N PRO A 14 -17.33 22.32 15.23
CA PRO A 14 -18.33 23.22 14.65
C PRO A 14 -19.23 22.50 13.62
N PRO A 15 -20.45 23.00 13.38
CA PRO A 15 -21.39 22.37 12.46
C PRO A 15 -20.87 22.43 11.01
N PHE A 16 -20.89 21.29 10.33
CA PHE A 16 -20.57 21.15 8.91
C PHE A 16 -21.58 21.96 8.07
N ILE A 17 -21.14 23.10 7.55
CA ILE A 17 -21.88 23.84 6.53
C ILE A 17 -21.61 23.16 5.18
N SER A 18 -22.68 22.66 4.58
CA SER A 18 -22.76 22.11 3.23
C SER A 18 -22.47 23.19 2.19
N GLN A 19 -21.23 23.35 1.74
CA GLN A 19 -20.93 24.16 0.56
C GLN A 19 -19.76 23.59 -0.26
N ARG A 20 -20.07 23.30 -1.53
CA ARG A 20 -19.19 23.13 -2.71
C ARG A 20 -18.46 21.80 -2.88
N PHE A 21 -19.16 20.83 -3.48
CA PHE A 21 -18.54 19.83 -4.35
C PHE A 21 -18.20 20.49 -5.71
N SER A 22 -17.24 21.40 -5.74
CA SER A 22 -16.69 21.94 -7.00
C SER A 22 -15.48 21.11 -7.42
N ARG A 23 -15.58 20.44 -8.59
CA ARG A 23 -14.53 19.76 -9.38
C ARG A 23 -13.33 19.29 -8.55
N TRP A 24 -13.43 18.07 -8.02
CA TRP A 24 -12.36 17.47 -7.22
C TRP A 24 -11.59 16.44 -8.03
N SER A 25 -10.27 16.47 -7.88
CA SER A 25 -9.35 15.50 -8.44
C SER A 25 -9.06 14.41 -7.39
N ALA A 26 -9.30 13.12 -7.68
CA ALA A 26 -9.02 12.02 -6.76
C ALA A 26 -7.59 12.14 -6.17
N PRO A 27 -7.28 11.60 -4.97
CA PRO A 27 -5.88 11.54 -4.56
C PRO A 27 -5.16 10.74 -5.62
N VAL A 28 -4.08 11.29 -6.18
CA VAL A 28 -3.39 10.73 -7.36
C VAL A 28 -4.10 10.98 -8.69
N ASP A 29 -4.79 12.11 -8.85
CA ASP A 29 -5.21 12.55 -10.18
C ASP A 29 -4.04 13.12 -10.97
N ASN A 30 -3.71 12.43 -12.05
CA ASN A 30 -2.55 12.66 -12.92
C ASN A 30 -1.19 12.50 -12.21
N PRO A 31 -0.86 11.31 -11.68
CA PRO A 31 0.43 11.09 -11.08
C PRO A 31 1.55 11.14 -12.12
N GLN A 32 2.69 11.66 -11.70
CA GLN A 32 3.90 11.74 -12.51
C GLN A 32 5.04 11.01 -11.79
N PRO A 33 4.93 9.67 -11.57
CA PRO A 33 5.97 8.94 -10.87
C PRO A 33 7.24 8.93 -11.71
N ARG A 34 8.36 9.28 -11.07
CA ARG A 34 9.67 9.26 -11.71
C ARG A 34 10.11 7.81 -11.95
N LEU A 35 10.71 7.55 -13.11
CA LEU A 35 11.42 6.31 -13.39
C LEU A 35 12.93 6.53 -13.19
N GLN A 36 13.44 6.19 -12.00
CA GLN A 36 14.83 6.40 -11.62
C GLN A 36 15.70 5.24 -12.11
N ARG A 37 16.75 5.54 -12.89
CA ARG A 37 17.73 4.54 -13.32
C ARG A 37 18.71 4.22 -12.19
N LEU A 38 18.99 2.93 -11.96
CA LEU A 38 20.07 2.51 -11.06
C LEU A 38 21.35 2.24 -11.84
N HIS A 39 22.49 2.54 -11.21
CA HIS A 39 23.79 2.10 -11.70
C HIS A 39 24.01 0.64 -11.32
N THR A 40 24.26 -0.21 -12.31
CA THR A 40 24.60 -1.62 -12.15
C THR A 40 25.94 -1.91 -12.81
N SER A 41 26.60 -2.99 -12.40
CA SER A 41 27.88 -3.41 -12.97
C SER A 41 27.75 -3.77 -14.46
N PRO A 42 28.80 -3.63 -15.27
CA PRO A 42 28.82 -4.13 -16.65
C PRO A 42 28.42 -5.61 -16.73
N GLY A 43 27.62 -5.98 -17.74
CA GLY A 43 27.08 -7.34 -17.91
C GLY A 43 25.88 -7.69 -17.02
N ALA A 44 25.51 -6.83 -16.07
CA ALA A 44 24.31 -6.99 -15.26
C ALA A 44 23.06 -6.43 -15.94
N ALA A 45 21.89 -6.78 -15.42
CA ALA A 45 20.63 -6.27 -15.90
C ALA A 45 20.53 -4.73 -15.86
N THR A 46 19.71 -4.24 -16.78
CA THR A 46 19.25 -2.86 -16.87
C THR A 46 18.16 -2.64 -15.81
N VAL A 47 18.44 -1.88 -14.74
CA VAL A 47 17.49 -1.73 -13.61
C VAL A 47 17.00 -0.28 -13.46
N SER A 48 15.68 -0.12 -13.40
CA SER A 48 15.02 1.14 -13.11
C SER A 48 14.02 0.97 -11.96
N VAL A 49 13.69 2.06 -11.26
CA VAL A 49 12.77 2.08 -10.14
C VAL A 49 11.65 3.08 -10.42
N LEU A 50 10.41 2.60 -10.45
CA LEU A 50 9.23 3.44 -10.54
C LEU A 50 8.91 3.98 -9.14
N ARG A 51 9.17 5.27 -8.93
CA ARG A 51 9.06 6.00 -7.66
C ARG A 51 7.61 6.38 -7.35
N LEU A 52 6.77 5.39 -7.07
CA LEU A 52 5.38 5.66 -6.65
C LEU A 52 5.32 6.38 -5.29
N ASP A 53 6.39 6.31 -4.49
CA ASP A 53 6.52 7.04 -3.23
C ASP A 53 6.57 8.56 -3.40
N GLU A 54 6.95 9.05 -4.59
CA GLU A 54 7.10 10.47 -4.87
C GLU A 54 5.79 11.13 -5.37
N ILE A 55 4.70 10.36 -5.54
CA ILE A 55 3.45 10.88 -6.14
C ILE A 55 2.65 11.80 -5.21
N ASP A 56 2.80 11.61 -3.90
CA ASP A 56 2.11 12.37 -2.86
C ASP A 56 2.81 12.13 -1.50
N PRO A 57 2.87 13.11 -0.58
CA PRO A 57 3.53 12.94 0.72
C PRO A 57 2.82 11.96 1.68
N TYR A 58 1.50 11.80 1.60
CA TYR A 58 0.71 11.01 2.57
C TYR A 58 -0.23 9.99 1.94
N VAL A 59 -0.81 10.31 0.79
CA VAL A 59 -1.56 9.36 -0.05
C VAL A 59 -0.62 8.73 -1.08
N THR A 60 0.51 8.24 -0.54
CA THR A 60 1.71 7.88 -1.30
C THR A 60 1.68 6.44 -1.81
N GLY A 61 2.55 6.14 -2.78
CA GLY A 61 2.90 4.79 -3.16
C GLY A 61 1.74 4.04 -3.80
N ASN A 62 1.71 2.72 -3.59
CA ASN A 62 0.61 1.90 -4.12
C ASN A 62 -0.74 2.17 -3.43
N LYS A 63 -0.77 2.86 -2.28
CA LYS A 63 -2.02 3.12 -1.55
C LYS A 63 -2.90 4.14 -2.26
N GLY A 64 -2.30 5.16 -2.86
CA GLY A 64 -3.05 6.14 -3.64
C GLY A 64 -3.81 5.49 -4.80
N PHE A 65 -3.15 4.61 -5.56
CA PHE A 65 -3.80 3.82 -6.61
C PHE A 65 -4.96 2.97 -6.08
N LYS A 66 -4.76 2.25 -4.98
CA LYS A 66 -5.84 1.43 -4.39
C LYS A 66 -7.03 2.26 -3.90
N LEU A 67 -6.78 3.47 -3.40
CA LEU A 67 -7.81 4.33 -2.89
C LEU A 67 -8.61 5.05 -3.98
N LYS A 68 -8.00 5.35 -5.14
CA LYS A 68 -8.63 6.11 -6.22
C LYS A 68 -10.07 5.68 -6.52
N HIS A 69 -10.28 4.44 -6.95
CA HIS A 69 -11.63 3.95 -7.30
C HIS A 69 -12.54 3.74 -6.10
N ASN A 70 -11.98 3.43 -4.93
CA ASN A 70 -12.76 3.35 -3.69
C ASN A 70 -13.35 4.71 -3.31
N LEU A 71 -12.57 5.79 -3.43
CA LEU A 71 -12.99 7.13 -3.11
C LEU A 71 -13.97 7.69 -4.15
N LEU A 72 -13.75 7.41 -5.44
CA LEU A 72 -14.73 7.73 -6.48
C LEU A 72 -16.08 7.06 -6.22
N ASN A 73 -16.07 5.78 -5.81
CA ASN A 73 -17.29 5.04 -5.48
C ASN A 73 -17.96 5.59 -4.20
N LEU A 74 -17.17 5.92 -3.17
CA LEU A 74 -17.66 6.56 -1.96
C LEU A 74 -18.42 7.86 -2.27
N GLN A 75 -17.83 8.70 -3.13
CA GLN A 75 -18.42 9.98 -3.54
C GLN A 75 -19.69 9.78 -4.37
N ALA A 76 -19.66 8.87 -5.36
CA ALA A 76 -20.82 8.57 -6.18
C ALA A 76 -22.01 8.05 -5.36
N GLY A 77 -21.73 7.31 -4.28
CA GLY A 77 -22.73 6.84 -3.32
C GLY A 77 -23.19 7.89 -2.29
N GLY A 78 -22.59 9.09 -2.28
CA GLY A 78 -22.96 10.16 -1.33
C GLY A 78 -22.63 9.83 0.13
N HIS A 79 -21.69 8.93 0.40
CA HIS A 79 -21.34 8.55 1.77
C HIS A 79 -20.53 9.67 2.46
N ALA A 80 -20.96 10.07 3.65
CA ALA A 80 -20.26 11.08 4.45
C ALA A 80 -19.06 10.52 5.25
N ARG A 81 -18.94 9.18 5.33
CA ARG A 81 -18.04 8.50 6.26
C ARG A 81 -17.38 7.28 5.63
N LEU A 82 -16.10 7.11 5.92
CA LEU A 82 -15.25 6.00 5.49
C LEU A 82 -14.70 5.27 6.72
N LEU A 83 -14.89 3.96 6.78
CA LEU A 83 -14.25 3.10 7.78
C LEU A 83 -13.24 2.16 7.12
N THR A 84 -12.08 1.99 7.74
CA THR A 84 -11.09 1.01 7.29
C THR A 84 -10.29 0.42 8.46
N PHE A 85 -9.38 -0.50 8.14
CA PHE A 85 -8.63 -1.31 9.09
C PHE A 85 -7.12 -1.19 8.88
N GLY A 86 -6.35 -1.28 9.96
CA GLY A 86 -4.89 -1.43 9.89
C GLY A 86 -4.23 -1.71 11.24
N GLY A 87 -2.95 -2.08 11.21
CA GLY A 87 -2.10 -2.09 12.40
C GLY A 87 -1.65 -0.69 12.83
N ALA A 88 -1.02 -0.60 14.00
CA ALA A 88 -0.56 0.68 14.57
C ALA A 88 0.41 1.47 13.67
N TYR A 89 1.14 0.81 12.76
CA TYR A 89 2.08 1.44 11.84
C TYR A 89 1.59 1.41 10.37
N SER A 90 0.28 1.32 10.15
CA SER A 90 -0.30 1.14 8.82
C SER A 90 -0.14 2.37 7.91
N ASN A 91 0.55 2.21 6.79
CA ASN A 91 0.56 3.17 5.68
C ASN A 91 -0.84 3.42 5.11
N HIS A 92 -1.71 2.42 5.16
CA HIS A 92 -3.08 2.52 4.67
C HIS A 92 -3.94 3.47 5.51
N LEU A 93 -3.79 3.43 6.85
CA LEU A 93 -4.49 4.36 7.73
C LEU A 93 -4.06 5.82 7.50
N VAL A 94 -2.76 6.04 7.31
CA VAL A 94 -2.21 7.37 6.95
C VAL A 94 -2.82 7.88 5.65
N ALA A 95 -2.81 7.06 4.60
CA ALA A 95 -3.35 7.44 3.30
C ALA A 95 -4.87 7.72 3.36
N VAL A 96 -5.65 6.91 4.07
CA VAL A 96 -7.08 7.13 4.24
C VAL A 96 -7.37 8.39 5.05
N ALA A 97 -6.63 8.63 6.15
CA ALA A 97 -6.81 9.83 6.96
C ALA A 97 -6.53 11.10 6.15
N ALA A 98 -5.42 11.13 5.42
CA ALA A 98 -5.07 12.26 4.55
C ALA A 98 -6.11 12.47 3.44
N ALA A 99 -6.55 11.40 2.77
CA ALA A 99 -7.58 11.48 1.74
C ALA A 99 -8.91 11.99 2.30
N GLY A 100 -9.35 11.48 3.46
CA GLY A 100 -10.57 11.90 4.12
C GLY A 100 -10.56 13.38 4.51
N GLN A 101 -9.45 13.86 5.09
CA GLN A 101 -9.27 15.27 5.44
C GLN A 101 -9.40 16.18 4.20
N ARG A 102 -8.72 15.83 3.10
CA ARG A 102 -8.76 16.61 1.85
C ARG A 102 -10.14 16.60 1.18
N LEU A 103 -10.90 15.53 1.39
CA LEU A 103 -12.23 15.31 0.85
C LEU A 103 -13.37 15.85 1.73
N GLY A 104 -13.08 16.22 2.97
CA GLY A 104 -14.13 16.51 3.96
C GLY A 104 -14.98 15.28 4.32
N VAL A 105 -14.44 14.07 4.17
CA VAL A 105 -15.09 12.81 4.54
C VAL A 105 -14.62 12.38 5.92
N GLU A 106 -15.56 12.07 6.81
CA GLU A 106 -15.22 11.54 8.13
C GLU A 106 -14.52 10.18 8.00
N THR A 107 -13.37 10.00 8.64
CA THR A 107 -12.63 8.73 8.58
C THR A 107 -12.58 8.03 9.93
N ILE A 108 -12.68 6.70 9.90
CA ILE A 108 -12.53 5.83 11.06
C ILE A 108 -11.46 4.79 10.74
N GLY A 109 -10.44 4.74 11.58
CA GLY A 109 -9.39 3.74 11.55
C GLY A 109 -9.59 2.73 12.67
N VAL A 110 -10.00 1.51 12.33
CA VAL A 110 -10.01 0.38 13.26
C VAL A 110 -8.59 -0.17 13.36
N VAL A 111 -7.96 0.02 14.53
CA VAL A 111 -6.57 -0.31 14.80
C VAL A 111 -6.47 -1.66 15.50
N ARG A 112 -5.70 -2.59 14.92
CA ARG A 112 -5.42 -3.89 15.54
C ARG A 112 -4.57 -3.74 16.80
N GLY A 113 -5.11 -4.20 17.93
CA GLY A 113 -4.49 -4.13 19.25
C GLY A 113 -4.90 -2.87 20.01
N GLU A 114 -4.16 -2.59 21.07
CA GLU A 114 -4.39 -1.42 21.92
C GLU A 114 -3.78 -0.15 21.30
N LEU A 115 -4.40 0.99 21.61
CA LEU A 115 -3.83 2.31 21.33
C LEU A 115 -2.92 2.69 22.50
N ILE A 116 -1.61 2.51 22.31
CA ILE A 116 -0.59 2.79 23.34
C ILE A 116 -0.23 4.27 23.27
N GLU A 117 -0.29 4.96 24.41
CA GLU A 117 0.12 6.37 24.55
C GLU A 117 1.59 6.49 25.02
N PRO A 118 2.36 7.46 24.48
CA PRO A 118 1.98 8.38 23.40
C PRO A 118 1.81 7.65 22.06
N LEU A 119 0.77 8.03 21.29
CA LEU A 119 0.54 7.47 19.96
C LEU A 119 1.77 7.63 19.07
N ASN A 120 2.12 6.57 18.34
CA ASN A 120 3.20 6.63 17.35
C ASN A 120 2.90 7.69 16.26
N PRO A 121 3.91 8.18 15.52
CA PRO A 121 3.75 9.29 14.57
C PRO A 121 2.63 9.09 13.54
N ARG A 122 2.38 7.86 13.08
CA ARG A 122 1.36 7.56 12.06
C ARG A 122 -0.06 7.66 12.61
N LEU A 123 -0.31 7.11 13.80
CA LEU A 123 -1.61 7.25 14.45
C LEU A 123 -1.86 8.69 14.91
N SER A 124 -0.81 9.36 15.41
CA SER A 124 -0.85 10.79 15.73
C SER A 124 -1.21 11.64 14.51
N PHE A 125 -0.62 11.35 13.34
CA PHE A 125 -0.98 12.00 12.08
C PHE A 125 -2.43 11.73 11.69
N ALA A 126 -2.86 10.45 11.74
CA ALA A 126 -4.23 10.10 11.40
C ALA A 126 -5.25 10.87 12.25
N LEU A 127 -5.01 10.96 13.56
CA LEU A 127 -5.83 11.72 14.49
C LEU A 127 -5.86 13.23 14.14
N ARG A 128 -4.71 13.83 13.78
CA ARG A 128 -4.64 15.24 13.33
C ARG A 128 -5.38 15.50 12.02
N CYS A 129 -5.42 14.53 11.12
CA CYS A 129 -6.25 14.58 9.92
C CYS A 129 -7.77 14.44 10.23
N GLY A 130 -8.15 14.27 11.49
CA GLY A 130 -9.54 14.11 11.92
C GLY A 130 -10.04 12.66 11.90
N MET A 131 -9.16 11.68 11.67
CA MET A 131 -9.55 10.26 11.76
C MET A 131 -9.87 9.89 13.20
N ARG A 132 -11.03 9.25 13.41
CA ARG A 132 -11.36 8.60 14.68
C ARG A 132 -10.66 7.25 14.76
N LEU A 133 -9.92 7.01 15.84
CA LEU A 133 -9.22 5.73 16.06
C LEU A 133 -10.06 4.81 16.96
N HIS A 134 -10.25 3.57 16.54
CA HIS A 134 -10.97 2.54 17.28
C HIS A 134 -10.05 1.35 17.54
N ALA A 135 -9.65 1.13 18.79
CA ALA A 135 -8.87 -0.05 19.17
C ALA A 135 -9.73 -1.31 19.04
N MET A 136 -9.16 -2.39 18.52
CA MET A 136 -9.83 -3.69 18.40
C MET A 136 -8.88 -4.81 18.80
N THR A 137 -9.37 -5.78 19.58
CA THR A 137 -8.53 -6.90 20.02
C THR A 137 -8.01 -7.71 18.82
N ARG A 138 -6.89 -8.41 18.97
CA ARG A 138 -6.35 -9.25 17.89
C ARG A 138 -7.33 -10.36 17.47
N ALA A 139 -8.08 -10.91 18.42
CA ALA A 139 -9.07 -11.94 18.17
C ALA A 139 -10.23 -11.39 17.32
N ASP A 140 -10.85 -10.27 17.76
CA ASP A 140 -11.94 -9.65 16.99
C ASP A 140 -11.46 -9.16 15.61
N TYR A 141 -10.21 -8.68 15.54
CA TYR A 141 -9.64 -8.19 14.29
C TYR A 141 -9.51 -9.28 13.21
N GLN A 142 -9.39 -10.56 13.59
CA GLN A 142 -9.41 -11.67 12.62
C GLN A 142 -10.77 -11.79 11.92
N HIS A 143 -11.85 -11.36 12.59
CA HIS A 143 -13.22 -11.38 12.08
C HIS A 143 -13.78 -9.95 11.87
N LYS A 144 -12.90 -8.97 11.64
CA LYS A 144 -13.24 -7.54 11.59
C LYS A 144 -14.27 -7.15 10.52
N GLU A 145 -14.41 -7.98 9.49
CA GLU A 145 -15.35 -7.79 8.38
C GLU A 145 -16.63 -8.64 8.53
N SER A 146 -16.79 -9.37 9.64
CA SER A 146 -18.02 -10.10 9.93
C SER A 146 -19.19 -9.15 10.13
N GLU A 147 -20.40 -9.59 9.75
CA GLU A 147 -21.63 -8.82 9.89
C GLU A 147 -21.86 -8.34 11.34
N GLN A 148 -21.53 -9.19 12.32
CA GLN A 148 -21.63 -8.86 13.73
C GLN A 148 -20.74 -7.66 14.11
N ILE A 149 -19.46 -7.68 13.73
CA ILE A 149 -18.53 -6.58 14.04
C ILE A 149 -18.92 -5.31 13.29
N LEU A 150 -19.24 -5.43 11.99
CA LEU A 150 -19.63 -4.28 11.18
C LEU A 150 -20.92 -3.64 11.68
N SER A 151 -21.90 -4.42 12.13
CA SER A 151 -23.14 -3.91 12.72
C SER A 151 -22.90 -3.18 14.03
N GLY A 152 -22.01 -3.69 14.89
CA GLY A 152 -21.61 -2.99 16.12
C GLY A 152 -20.89 -1.67 15.85
N LEU A 153 -20.02 -1.64 14.84
CA LEU A 153 -19.37 -0.41 14.40
C LEU A 153 -20.39 0.59 13.81
N ARG A 154 -21.40 0.12 13.06
CA ARG A 154 -22.48 0.96 12.52
C ARG A 154 -23.36 1.53 13.63
N ALA A 155 -23.64 0.76 14.67
CA ALA A 155 -24.35 1.27 15.85
C ALA A 155 -23.56 2.37 16.58
N THR A 156 -22.22 2.28 16.59
CA THR A 156 -21.34 3.25 17.27
C THR A 156 -21.14 4.52 16.45
N TYR A 157 -20.91 4.37 15.15
CA TYR A 157 -20.46 5.45 14.28
C TYR A 157 -21.49 5.93 13.28
N GLY A 158 -22.61 5.23 13.12
CA GLY A 158 -23.59 5.44 12.05
C GLY A 158 -23.17 4.75 10.75
N ASP A 159 -23.88 5.08 9.66
CA ASP A 159 -23.58 4.53 8.34
C ASP A 159 -22.17 4.94 7.85
N PHE A 160 -21.47 4.02 7.18
CA PHE A 160 -20.16 4.25 6.59
C PHE A 160 -19.93 3.38 5.35
N TYR A 161 -19.07 3.89 4.47
CA TYR A 161 -18.44 3.13 3.39
C TYR A 161 -17.22 2.37 3.94
N CYS A 162 -17.23 1.04 3.83
CA CYS A 162 -16.18 0.19 4.38
C CYS A 162 -15.13 -0.13 3.31
N ILE A 163 -13.86 0.18 3.58
CA ILE A 163 -12.72 -0.24 2.75
C ILE A 163 -11.91 -1.28 3.54
N PRO A 164 -11.62 -2.46 2.97
CA PRO A 164 -10.87 -3.49 3.67
C PRO A 164 -9.42 -3.09 3.93
N GLU A 165 -8.75 -3.87 4.76
CA GLU A 165 -7.36 -3.66 5.14
C GLU A 165 -6.44 -3.50 3.91
N GLY A 166 -5.70 -2.40 3.88
CA GLY A 166 -4.77 -2.10 2.79
C GLY A 166 -5.43 -1.78 1.45
N GLY A 167 -6.75 -1.53 1.41
CA GLY A 167 -7.51 -1.25 0.20
C GLY A 167 -7.63 -2.46 -0.73
N SER A 168 -7.59 -3.67 -0.18
CA SER A 168 -7.50 -4.92 -0.93
C SER A 168 -8.88 -5.43 -1.35
N ASN A 169 -9.54 -4.70 -2.26
CA ASN A 169 -10.79 -5.11 -2.91
C ASN A 169 -10.69 -4.97 -4.43
N ALA A 170 -11.75 -5.33 -5.16
CA ALA A 170 -11.79 -5.23 -6.62
C ALA A 170 -11.50 -3.80 -7.13
N LEU A 171 -11.99 -2.76 -6.46
CA LEU A 171 -11.70 -1.36 -6.82
C LEU A 171 -10.22 -1.01 -6.58
N GLY A 172 -9.62 -1.53 -5.52
CA GLY A 172 -8.20 -1.34 -5.24
C GLY A 172 -7.30 -2.06 -6.24
N VAL A 173 -7.68 -3.27 -6.65
CA VAL A 173 -7.01 -4.01 -7.74
C VAL A 173 -7.12 -3.22 -9.05
N ARG A 174 -8.33 -2.74 -9.39
CA ARG A 174 -8.57 -1.88 -10.57
C ARG A 174 -7.66 -0.66 -10.59
N GLY A 175 -7.51 0.02 -9.46
CA GLY A 175 -6.60 1.17 -9.36
C GLY A 175 -5.14 0.81 -9.60
N CYS A 176 -4.70 -0.37 -9.15
CA CYS A 176 -3.35 -0.84 -9.41
C CYS A 176 -3.09 -1.26 -10.88
N GLU A 177 -4.13 -1.49 -11.69
CA GLU A 177 -3.98 -1.71 -13.15
C GLU A 177 -3.36 -0.49 -13.83
N GLU A 178 -3.70 0.72 -13.36
CA GLU A 178 -3.20 1.99 -13.91
C GLU A 178 -1.69 2.18 -13.67
N ILE A 179 -1.08 1.45 -12.72
CA ILE A 179 0.38 1.51 -12.52
C ILE A 179 1.12 1.10 -13.81
N THR A 180 0.51 0.21 -14.60
CA THR A 180 1.10 -0.26 -15.86
C THR A 180 1.26 0.84 -16.91
N ASP A 181 0.51 1.95 -16.79
CA ASP A 181 0.65 3.12 -17.66
C ASP A 181 1.95 3.88 -17.46
N PHE A 182 2.70 3.59 -16.39
CA PHE A 182 3.99 4.23 -16.09
C PHE A 182 5.18 3.32 -16.36
N LEU A 183 4.95 2.08 -16.78
CA LEU A 183 6.03 1.19 -17.19
C LEU A 183 6.60 1.67 -18.52
N ARG A 184 7.86 2.08 -18.52
CA ARG A 184 8.61 2.50 -19.71
C ARG A 184 9.84 1.62 -19.84
N TRP A 185 9.90 0.89 -20.94
CA TRP A 185 10.99 -0.01 -21.30
C TRP A 185 11.92 0.72 -22.25
N GLY A 186 13.22 0.77 -21.94
CA GLY A 186 14.18 1.60 -22.67
C GLY A 186 15.28 0.80 -23.38
N SER A 187 15.38 -0.51 -23.15
CA SER A 187 16.44 -1.33 -23.73
C SER A 187 15.93 -2.33 -24.77
N SER A 188 16.87 -2.86 -25.55
CA SER A 188 16.65 -4.01 -26.46
C SER A 188 16.60 -5.35 -25.72
N ALA A 189 16.40 -5.35 -24.39
CA ALA A 189 16.39 -6.55 -23.58
C ALA A 189 15.32 -7.55 -24.05
N LYS A 190 15.69 -8.82 -24.08
CA LYS A 190 14.80 -9.92 -24.46
C LYS A 190 13.86 -10.31 -23.31
N LYS A 191 14.29 -10.08 -22.07
CA LYS A 191 13.51 -10.37 -20.86
C LYS A 191 13.16 -9.08 -20.14
N ARG A 192 11.88 -8.92 -19.78
CA ARG A 192 11.39 -7.82 -18.96
C ARG A 192 10.84 -8.33 -17.65
N VAL A 193 11.19 -7.68 -16.55
CA VAL A 193 10.75 -8.05 -15.20
C VAL A 193 10.16 -6.82 -14.52
N VAL A 194 8.97 -6.95 -13.95
CA VAL A 194 8.42 -5.98 -13.00
C VAL A 194 8.41 -6.64 -11.63
N ALA A 195 9.07 -6.04 -10.65
CA ALA A 195 9.13 -6.63 -9.30
C ALA A 195 8.63 -5.66 -8.23
N LEU A 196 7.93 -6.21 -7.22
CA LEU A 196 7.35 -5.44 -6.13
C LEU A 196 7.27 -6.24 -4.84
N ALA A 197 7.25 -5.56 -3.70
CA ALA A 197 6.94 -6.19 -2.41
C ALA A 197 5.42 -6.41 -2.24
N CYS A 198 5.04 -7.56 -1.68
CA CYS A 198 3.66 -8.03 -1.60
C CYS A 198 3.26 -8.36 -0.15
N GLY A 199 2.22 -7.68 0.36
CA GLY A 199 1.58 -8.01 1.64
C GLY A 199 0.18 -8.61 1.51
N THR A 200 -0.65 -8.08 0.61
CA THR A 200 -2.03 -8.57 0.37
C THR A 200 -2.29 -9.04 -1.07
N GLY A 201 -1.25 -9.12 -1.92
CA GLY A 201 -1.36 -9.53 -3.33
C GLY A 201 -2.02 -8.53 -4.29
N SER A 202 -2.96 -7.69 -3.84
CA SER A 202 -3.79 -6.85 -4.72
C SER A 202 -3.05 -5.89 -5.66
N THR A 203 -1.89 -5.33 -5.26
CA THR A 203 -1.09 -4.51 -6.19
C THR A 203 -0.46 -5.35 -7.30
N MET A 204 0.03 -6.54 -6.97
CA MET A 204 0.60 -7.46 -7.96
C MET A 204 -0.49 -7.96 -8.90
N ALA A 205 -1.66 -8.32 -8.38
CA ALA A 205 -2.81 -8.71 -9.20
C ALA A 205 -3.24 -7.59 -10.16
N GLY A 206 -3.29 -6.34 -9.68
CA GLY A 206 -3.59 -5.19 -10.52
C GLY A 206 -2.55 -4.99 -11.64
N LEU A 207 -1.26 -5.16 -11.34
CA LEU A 207 -0.22 -5.10 -12.38
C LEU A 207 -0.41 -6.20 -13.44
N ILE A 208 -0.66 -7.44 -13.02
CA ILE A 208 -0.88 -8.56 -13.95
C ILE A 208 -2.08 -8.26 -14.84
N ARG A 209 -3.23 -7.91 -14.25
CA ARG A 209 -4.45 -7.55 -15.00
C ARG A 209 -4.24 -6.38 -15.94
N GLY A 210 -3.55 -5.33 -15.48
CA GLY A 210 -3.24 -4.15 -16.29
C GLY A 210 -2.37 -4.48 -17.51
N LEU A 211 -1.38 -5.37 -17.35
CA LEU A 211 -0.53 -5.85 -18.44
C LEU A 211 -1.30 -6.75 -19.41
N THR A 212 -2.13 -7.65 -18.88
CA THR A 212 -3.03 -8.52 -19.67
C THR A 212 -3.96 -7.71 -20.56
N MET A 213 -4.65 -6.70 -19.99
CA MET A 213 -5.57 -5.84 -20.76
C MET A 213 -4.87 -5.03 -21.85
N ARG A 214 -3.58 -4.72 -21.67
CA ARG A 214 -2.75 -4.02 -22.67
C ARG A 214 -2.13 -4.98 -23.69
N SER A 215 -2.47 -6.27 -23.63
CA SER A 215 -1.87 -7.33 -24.47
C SER A 215 -0.35 -7.31 -24.45
N ALA A 216 0.24 -6.96 -23.29
CA ALA A 216 1.69 -6.92 -23.15
C ALA A 216 2.27 -8.33 -23.19
N THR A 217 3.45 -8.50 -23.78
CA THR A 217 4.11 -9.80 -23.91
C THR A 217 5.55 -9.74 -23.44
N GLY A 218 6.10 -10.90 -23.03
CA GLY A 218 7.52 -11.02 -22.65
C GLY A 218 7.87 -10.40 -21.29
N ILE A 219 6.86 -10.04 -20.49
CA ILE A 219 7.03 -9.47 -19.14
C ILE A 219 6.76 -10.56 -18.09
N GLU A 220 7.63 -10.64 -17.09
CA GLU A 220 7.47 -11.43 -15.88
C GLU A 220 7.17 -10.51 -14.68
N VAL A 221 6.13 -10.81 -13.90
CA VAL A 221 5.81 -10.09 -12.65
C VAL A 221 6.28 -10.90 -11.44
N VAL A 222 7.16 -10.33 -10.62
CA VAL A 222 7.76 -11.01 -9.45
C VAL A 222 7.32 -10.32 -8.16
N GLY A 223 6.56 -11.05 -7.33
CA GLY A 223 6.06 -10.55 -6.05
C GLY A 223 6.88 -11.03 -4.86
N ILE A 224 7.53 -10.13 -4.14
CA ILE A 224 8.36 -10.46 -2.98
C ILE A 224 7.47 -10.48 -1.74
N SER A 225 7.15 -11.66 -1.24
CA SER A 225 6.27 -11.84 -0.09
C SER A 225 6.93 -11.29 1.18
N VAL A 226 6.20 -10.45 1.90
CA VAL A 226 6.65 -9.94 3.21
C VAL A 226 6.11 -10.75 4.39
N ILE A 227 5.26 -11.75 4.10
CA ILE A 227 4.66 -12.64 5.11
C ILE A 227 5.41 -13.98 5.14
N ASN A 228 5.53 -14.57 6.32
CA ASN A 228 6.11 -15.90 6.49
C ASN A 228 5.00 -16.95 6.40
N ALA A 229 4.48 -17.14 5.20
CA ALA A 229 3.44 -18.11 4.90
C ALA A 229 3.60 -18.55 3.43
N PRO A 230 4.43 -19.56 3.17
CA PRO A 230 4.71 -20.04 1.81
C PRO A 230 3.42 -20.37 1.05
N GLY A 231 3.34 -20.00 -0.22
CA GLY A 231 2.17 -20.27 -1.09
C GLY A 231 0.96 -19.34 -0.86
N VAL A 232 0.75 -18.84 0.37
CA VAL A 232 -0.41 -17.96 0.69
C VAL A 232 -0.44 -16.71 -0.18
N MET A 233 0.73 -16.14 -0.50
CA MET A 233 0.79 -14.97 -1.38
C MET A 233 0.37 -15.30 -2.82
N ALA A 234 0.77 -16.47 -3.33
CA ALA A 234 0.39 -16.92 -4.66
C ALA A 234 -1.12 -17.15 -4.73
N ASP A 235 -1.72 -17.82 -3.75
CA ASP A 235 -3.17 -18.03 -3.65
C ASP A 235 -3.92 -16.70 -3.56
N ALA A 236 -3.41 -15.77 -2.75
CA ALA A 236 -3.99 -14.44 -2.61
C ALA A 236 -3.92 -13.61 -3.91
N VAL A 237 -2.88 -13.78 -4.73
CA VAL A 237 -2.80 -13.13 -6.04
C VAL A 237 -3.75 -13.81 -7.02
N SER A 238 -3.72 -15.14 -7.10
CA SER A 238 -4.59 -15.94 -7.97
C SER A 238 -6.07 -15.67 -7.74
N SER A 239 -6.51 -15.44 -6.50
CA SER A 239 -7.92 -15.15 -6.20
C SER A 239 -8.42 -13.81 -6.77
N TRP A 240 -7.52 -12.91 -7.16
CA TRP A 240 -7.85 -11.65 -7.85
C TRP A 240 -7.73 -11.75 -9.37
N LEU A 241 -7.19 -12.86 -9.88
CA LEU A 241 -7.02 -13.12 -11.29
C LEU A 241 -8.19 -13.99 -11.76
N ASP A 242 -8.90 -13.53 -12.79
CA ASP A 242 -9.89 -14.37 -13.46
C ASP A 242 -9.17 -15.56 -14.14
N ASN A 243 -9.90 -16.65 -14.41
CA ASN A 243 -9.33 -17.85 -15.06
C ASN A 243 -8.59 -17.53 -16.38
N ASP A 244 -8.99 -16.47 -17.09
CA ASP A 244 -8.38 -16.01 -18.35
C ASP A 244 -7.00 -15.37 -18.16
N ALA A 245 -6.61 -14.97 -16.95
CA ALA A 245 -5.26 -14.44 -16.70
C ALA A 245 -4.17 -15.50 -16.98
N GLY A 246 -4.50 -16.79 -16.81
CA GLY A 246 -3.62 -17.91 -17.20
C GLY A 246 -3.36 -17.98 -18.71
N SER A 247 -4.28 -17.47 -19.52
CA SER A 247 -4.18 -17.42 -20.99
C SER A 247 -3.45 -16.18 -21.51
N SER A 248 -3.19 -15.19 -20.64
CA SER A 248 -2.71 -13.86 -21.03
C SER A 248 -1.21 -13.77 -21.36
N GLY A 249 -0.45 -14.85 -21.20
CA GLY A 249 0.99 -14.88 -21.48
C GLY A 249 1.87 -14.07 -20.49
N ILE A 250 1.28 -13.34 -19.55
CA ILE A 250 2.00 -12.68 -18.46
C ILE A 250 2.45 -13.73 -17.46
N ARG A 251 3.76 -14.00 -17.42
CA ARG A 251 4.34 -14.88 -16.41
C ARG A 251 4.38 -14.16 -15.08
N TRP A 252 4.09 -14.87 -13.99
CA TRP A 252 4.26 -14.31 -12.65
C TRP A 252 4.64 -15.39 -11.65
N ARG A 253 5.29 -14.96 -10.56
CA ARG A 253 5.64 -15.82 -9.42
C ARG A 253 5.81 -15.01 -8.14
N THR A 254 5.72 -15.69 -6.99
CA THR A 254 6.03 -15.10 -5.69
C THR A 254 7.37 -15.60 -5.16
N ILE A 255 8.03 -14.76 -4.35
CA ILE A 255 9.26 -15.06 -3.63
C ILE A 255 8.92 -15.12 -2.15
N ASP A 256 8.99 -16.31 -1.55
CA ASP A 256 8.59 -16.55 -0.16
C ASP A 256 9.77 -16.69 0.80
N ASP A 257 11.00 -16.39 0.37
CA ASP A 257 12.22 -16.58 1.18
C ASP A 257 12.92 -15.27 1.59
N CYS A 258 12.35 -14.11 1.22
CA CYS A 258 12.90 -12.78 1.52
C CYS A 258 12.11 -12.04 2.63
N HIS A 259 11.35 -12.76 3.46
CA HIS A 259 10.46 -12.13 4.46
C HIS A 259 11.13 -11.82 5.80
N PHE A 260 12.36 -12.29 6.08
CA PHE A 260 13.11 -12.02 7.32
C PHE A 260 12.33 -12.31 8.62
N GLY A 261 11.76 -13.51 8.71
CA GLY A 261 10.92 -13.91 9.85
C GLY A 261 9.46 -13.45 9.78
N GLY A 262 9.07 -12.67 8.78
CA GLY A 262 7.68 -12.40 8.42
C GLY A 262 7.29 -10.92 8.48
N TYR A 263 5.98 -10.69 8.60
CA TYR A 263 5.43 -9.33 8.52
C TYR A 263 5.94 -8.43 9.65
N ALA A 264 6.44 -7.25 9.28
CA ALA A 264 7.06 -6.27 10.18
C ALA A 264 8.28 -6.79 10.99
N LYS A 265 8.78 -8.00 10.70
CA LYS A 265 10.03 -8.52 11.24
C LYS A 265 11.20 -8.00 10.40
N THR A 266 12.29 -7.71 11.10
CA THR A 266 13.55 -7.22 10.54
C THR A 266 14.72 -7.86 11.28
N SER A 267 15.88 -7.94 10.63
CA SER A 267 17.17 -8.29 11.25
C SER A 267 18.10 -7.06 11.29
N PRO A 268 19.19 -7.08 12.09
CA PRO A 268 20.26 -6.08 11.98
C PRO A 268 20.81 -5.99 10.56
N GLU A 269 21.08 -7.13 9.93
CA GLU A 269 21.58 -7.23 8.56
C GLU A 269 20.66 -6.54 7.53
N LEU A 270 19.34 -6.76 7.61
CA LEU A 270 18.39 -6.09 6.73
C LEU A 270 18.36 -4.58 6.96
N ARG A 271 18.45 -4.14 8.23
CA ARG A 271 18.48 -2.70 8.56
C ARG A 271 19.75 -2.03 8.03
N ASP A 272 20.90 -2.67 8.19
CA ASP A 272 22.18 -2.17 7.69
C ASP A 272 22.19 -2.11 6.17
N PHE A 273 21.65 -3.14 5.50
CA PHE A 273 21.44 -3.14 4.07
C PHE A 273 20.54 -1.98 3.63
N VAL A 274 19.36 -1.84 4.25
CA VAL A 274 18.40 -0.76 3.93
C VAL A 274 19.04 0.61 4.10
N ALA A 275 19.75 0.86 5.20
CA ALA A 275 20.41 2.14 5.44
C ALA A 275 21.48 2.46 4.38
N LYS A 276 22.36 1.49 4.08
CA LYS A 276 23.41 1.64 3.07
C LYS A 276 22.84 1.83 1.67
N TYR A 277 21.88 1.00 1.28
CA TYR A 277 21.28 1.03 -0.05
C TYR A 277 20.46 2.30 -0.27
N SER A 278 19.77 2.78 0.77
CA SER A 278 19.05 4.05 0.71
C SER A 278 20.00 5.22 0.46
N SER A 279 21.12 5.26 1.19
CA SER A 279 22.13 6.30 1.05
C SER A 279 22.83 6.25 -0.31
N LEU A 280 23.19 5.05 -0.79
CA LEU A 280 23.91 4.86 -2.05
C LEU A 280 23.13 5.37 -3.27
N HIS A 281 21.80 5.21 -3.25
CA HIS A 281 20.94 5.53 -4.39
C HIS A 281 20.07 6.78 -4.20
N ASP A 282 20.27 7.52 -3.12
CA ASP A 282 19.43 8.67 -2.73
C ASP A 282 17.93 8.33 -2.83
N MET A 283 17.57 7.20 -2.23
CA MET A 283 16.25 6.58 -2.34
C MET A 283 15.88 5.96 -1.00
N PRO A 284 15.06 6.63 -0.18
CA PRO A 284 14.70 6.10 1.12
C PRO A 284 13.95 4.78 0.98
N LEU A 285 14.46 3.73 1.63
CA LEU A 285 13.81 2.42 1.72
C LEU A 285 13.37 2.15 3.16
N GLU A 286 12.42 1.23 3.34
CA GLU A 286 11.98 0.78 4.65
C GLU A 286 12.03 -0.75 4.77
N PRO A 287 12.28 -1.32 5.96
CA PRO A 287 12.61 -2.74 6.09
C PRO A 287 11.42 -3.70 5.98
N VAL A 288 10.17 -3.22 5.99
CA VAL A 288 8.99 -4.09 5.99
C VAL A 288 8.63 -4.56 4.58
N TYR A 289 8.75 -3.71 3.56
CA TYR A 289 8.42 -3.98 2.16
C TYR A 289 9.57 -3.66 1.21
N THR A 290 9.91 -2.39 1.00
CA THR A 290 10.84 -2.00 -0.08
C THR A 290 12.24 -2.52 0.16
N GLY A 291 12.73 -2.53 1.40
CA GLY A 291 14.01 -3.13 1.77
C GLY A 291 14.14 -4.60 1.37
N LYS A 292 13.05 -5.38 1.50
CA LYS A 292 13.03 -6.80 1.10
C LYS A 292 13.03 -6.99 -0.42
N LEU A 293 12.38 -6.08 -1.16
CA LEU A 293 12.45 -6.03 -2.62
C LEU A 293 13.88 -5.75 -3.12
N PHE A 294 14.54 -4.76 -2.52
CA PHE A 294 15.91 -4.40 -2.90
C PHE A 294 16.93 -5.45 -2.45
N TRP A 295 16.69 -6.13 -1.33
CA TRP A 295 17.47 -7.30 -0.92
C TRP A 295 17.40 -8.39 -1.98
N TRP A 296 16.18 -8.73 -2.43
CA TRP A 296 15.97 -9.69 -3.52
C TRP A 296 16.71 -9.26 -4.79
N LEU A 297 16.56 -8.00 -5.23
CA LEU A 297 17.26 -7.49 -6.41
C LEU A 297 18.78 -7.71 -6.30
N ASN A 298 19.37 -7.33 -5.16
CA ASN A 298 20.81 -7.46 -4.96
C ASN A 298 21.26 -8.92 -5.00
N ARG A 299 20.48 -9.84 -4.40
CA ARG A 299 20.73 -11.29 -4.47
C ARG A 299 20.72 -11.80 -5.91
N GLU A 300 19.73 -11.40 -6.72
CA GLU A 300 19.59 -11.87 -8.10
C GLU A 300 20.63 -11.28 -9.06
N LEU A 301 21.09 -10.05 -8.81
CA LEU A 301 22.22 -9.46 -9.53
C LEU A 301 23.53 -10.18 -9.20
N GLN A 302 23.78 -10.48 -7.91
CA GLN A 302 24.99 -11.15 -7.46
C GLN A 302 25.07 -12.63 -7.89
N SER A 303 23.92 -13.32 -7.94
CA SER A 303 23.85 -14.71 -8.40
C SER A 303 23.94 -14.85 -9.93
N GLY A 304 23.90 -13.72 -10.67
CA GLY A 304 23.89 -13.71 -12.12
C GLY A 304 22.57 -14.15 -12.74
N GLN A 305 21.46 -14.18 -11.99
CA GLN A 305 20.13 -14.46 -12.54
C GLN A 305 19.55 -13.27 -13.33
N LEU A 306 20.02 -12.05 -13.05
CA LEU A 306 19.65 -10.82 -13.77
C LEU A 306 20.85 -10.27 -14.55
N GLN A 307 20.95 -10.65 -15.82
CA GLN A 307 22.06 -10.32 -16.74
C GLN A 307 21.68 -9.25 -17.77
N GLU A 308 22.65 -8.82 -18.59
CA GLU A 308 22.51 -7.74 -19.59
C GLU A 308 21.30 -7.82 -20.53
N ASP A 309 20.86 -9.03 -20.89
CA ASP A 309 19.67 -9.27 -21.73
C ASP A 309 18.33 -9.10 -20.97
N THR A 310 18.38 -8.60 -19.73
CA THR A 310 17.21 -8.37 -18.86
C THR A 310 17.05 -6.88 -18.51
N GLU A 311 15.83 -6.38 -18.64
CA GLU A 311 15.39 -5.08 -18.12
C GLU A 311 14.43 -5.28 -16.94
N VAL A 312 14.70 -4.63 -15.82
CA VAL A 312 13.95 -4.74 -14.58
C VAL A 312 13.40 -3.38 -14.19
N ILE A 313 12.09 -3.32 -13.91
CA ILE A 313 11.45 -2.18 -13.26
C ILE A 313 11.01 -2.61 -11.86
N LEU A 314 11.61 -2.02 -10.84
CA LEU A 314 11.16 -2.17 -9.46
C LEU A 314 10.04 -1.18 -9.15
N ILE A 315 8.98 -1.63 -8.46
CA ILE A 315 7.92 -0.75 -7.98
C ILE A 315 8.25 -0.32 -6.56
N HIS A 316 8.70 0.93 -6.39
CA HIS A 316 8.89 1.51 -5.08
C HIS A 316 7.54 1.93 -4.49
N SER A 317 6.90 1.00 -3.77
CA SER A 317 5.50 1.13 -3.34
C SER A 317 5.23 2.14 -2.24
N GLY A 318 6.21 2.97 -1.86
CA GLY A 318 6.16 3.80 -0.66
C GLY A 318 6.49 2.99 0.58
N GLY A 319 5.78 3.31 1.67
CA GLY A 319 6.09 2.76 3.01
C GLY A 319 6.80 3.76 3.91
N LEU A 320 7.29 4.83 3.32
CA LEU A 320 7.90 5.97 3.99
C LEU A 320 6.84 6.78 4.72
N PHE A 321 7.26 7.40 5.82
CA PHE A 321 6.46 8.38 6.54
C PHE A 321 7.36 9.57 6.81
N PRO A 322 6.96 10.80 6.46
CA PRO A 322 7.79 11.98 6.68
C PRO A 322 8.16 12.11 8.16
N ASP A 323 9.45 12.30 8.44
CA ASP A 323 9.96 12.54 9.80
C ASP A 323 9.48 13.90 10.32
N GLU A 324 9.28 14.86 9.41
CA GLU A 324 8.72 16.17 9.71
C GLU A 324 7.24 16.23 9.32
N MET A 325 6.45 16.61 10.30
CA MET A 325 5.05 16.96 10.13
C MET A 325 4.98 18.43 9.67
N PRO A 326 4.17 18.79 8.66
CA PRO A 326 3.92 20.18 8.29
C PRO A 326 3.27 20.96 9.42
#